data_AF-K9UFM7-F1
#
_entry.id   AF-K9UFM7-F1
#
_cell.length_a   1.000
_cell.length_b   1.000
_cell.length_c   1.000
_cell.angle_alpha   90.00
_cell.angle_beta   90.00
_cell.angle_gamma   90.00
#
_symmetry.space_group_name_H-M   'P 1'
#
loop_
_entity.id
_entity.type
_entity.pdbx_description
1 polymer ?
#
loop_
_entity_poly.entity_id
_entity_poly.type
_entity_poly.pdbx_seq_one_letter_code
_entity_poly.pdbx_strand_id
1 'polypeptide(L)'
;MRRTPVDLYRMGNAITSRLENIRERDIDMYEDGGKIWVAANSGGISTFSVRGSGKNWWKLDLDAEIPNELRVVNDYGNHWL
;
A
#
# COMPACT_ATOMS: atom_id res chain seq x y z
N MET A 1 5.27 -17.76 2.27
CA MET A 1 4.37 -16.59 2.23
C MET A 1 5.11 -15.43 2.86
N ARG A 2 5.09 -14.25 2.24
CA ARG A 2 5.77 -13.05 2.77
C ARG A 2 4.92 -12.45 3.89
N ARG A 3 5.56 -11.74 4.81
CA ARG A 3 4.90 -11.07 5.94
C ARG A 3 5.37 -9.63 6.06
N THR A 4 4.52 -8.75 6.57
CA THR A 4 4.91 -7.38 6.92
C THR A 4 6.01 -7.42 8.00
N PRO A 5 7.12 -6.68 7.84
CA PRO A 5 8.23 -6.71 8.79
C PRO A 5 8.01 -5.78 9.99
N VAL A 6 7.00 -4.91 9.93
CA VAL A 6 6.61 -3.94 10.95
C VAL A 6 5.11 -3.68 10.87
N ASP A 7 4.54 -3.05 11.89
CA ASP A 7 3.21 -2.44 11.80
C ASP A 7 3.22 -1.38 10.70
N LEU A 8 2.21 -1.41 9.81
CA LEU A 8 2.04 -0.44 8.73
C LEU A 8 0.73 0.31 8.90
N TYR A 9 0.82 1.63 8.86
CA TYR A 9 -0.29 2.54 9.06
C TYR A 9 -0.61 3.31 7.79
N ARG A 10 -1.90 3.47 7.49
CA ARG A 10 -2.39 4.32 6.40
C ARG A 10 -3.46 5.26 6.94
N MET A 11 -3.35 6.54 6.59
CA MET A 11 -4.38 7.55 6.87
C MET A 11 -5.23 7.79 5.62
N GLY A 12 -6.49 8.17 5.81
CA GLY A 12 -7.33 8.68 4.75
C GLY A 12 -8.55 9.42 5.27
N ASN A 13 -9.38 9.90 4.35
CA ASN A 13 -10.65 10.56 4.65
C ASN A 13 -11.86 9.63 4.44
N ALA A 14 -11.63 8.41 3.96
CA ALA A 14 -12.66 7.41 3.75
C ALA A 14 -13.07 6.74 5.07
N ILE A 15 -14.21 6.04 5.04
CA ILE A 15 -14.69 5.20 6.15
C ILE A 15 -14.04 3.80 6.15
N THR A 16 -13.34 3.41 5.08
CA THR A 16 -12.62 2.14 4.91
C THR A 16 -11.18 2.38 4.43
N SER A 17 -10.31 1.38 4.55
CA SER A 17 -8.88 1.48 4.21
C SER A 17 -8.61 1.76 2.73
N ARG A 18 -9.51 1.29 1.86
CA ARG A 18 -9.43 1.45 0.39
C ARG A 18 -8.07 1.02 -0.16
N LEU A 19 -7.52 -0.08 0.34
CA LEU A 19 -6.28 -0.66 -0.20
C LEU A 19 -6.50 -1.20 -1.62
N GLU A 20 -7.74 -1.56 -1.94
CA GLU A 20 -8.21 -1.97 -3.26
C GLU A 20 -8.38 -0.81 -4.26
N ASN A 21 -8.36 0.44 -3.78
CA ASN A 21 -8.56 1.62 -4.63
C ASN A 21 -7.23 2.19 -5.10
N ILE A 22 -6.68 1.56 -6.14
CA ILE A 22 -5.44 1.95 -6.80
C ILE A 22 -5.65 3.27 -7.57
N ARG A 23 -4.71 4.21 -7.45
CA ARG A 23 -4.81 5.54 -8.09
C ARG A 23 -3.67 5.72 -9.09
N GLU A 24 -3.96 6.32 -10.24
CA GLU A 24 -2.97 6.57 -11.31
C GLU A 24 -1.77 7.39 -10.84
N ARG A 25 -1.96 8.23 -9.83
CA ARG A 25 -0.88 9.03 -9.23
C ARG A 25 0.05 8.25 -8.30
N ASP A 26 -0.38 7.08 -7.82
CA ASP A 26 0.35 6.28 -6.83
C ASP A 26 1.17 5.17 -7.51
N ILE A 27 0.71 4.69 -8.68
CA ILE A 27 1.35 3.62 -9.45
C ILE A 27 0.96 3.73 -10.93
N ASP A 28 1.90 3.46 -11.83
CA ASP A 28 1.62 3.52 -13.26
C ASP A 28 0.65 2.41 -13.66
N MET A 29 -0.32 2.78 -14.48
CA MET A 29 -1.32 1.88 -15.04
C MET A 29 -1.29 1.92 -16.56
N TYR A 30 -1.60 0.80 -17.18
CA TYR A 30 -1.67 0.67 -18.63
C TYR A 30 -2.84 -0.22 -19.04
N GLU A 31 -3.38 0.03 -20.23
CA GLU A 31 -4.42 -0.81 -20.81
C GLU A 31 -3.79 -1.93 -21.65
N ASP A 32 -4.24 -3.17 -21.43
CA ASP A 32 -3.93 -4.31 -22.29
C ASP A 32 -5.14 -5.24 -22.39
N GLY A 33 -5.58 -5.51 -23.63
CA GLY A 33 -6.75 -6.35 -23.90
C GLY A 33 -8.07 -5.84 -23.30
N GLY A 34 -8.26 -4.52 -23.24
CA GLY A 34 -9.46 -3.90 -22.65
C GLY A 34 -9.55 -3.99 -21.13
N LYS A 35 -8.44 -4.32 -20.45
CA LYS A 35 -8.31 -4.33 -18.99
C LYS A 35 -7.21 -3.38 -18.57
N ILE A 36 -7.42 -2.73 -17.43
CA ILE A 36 -6.39 -1.90 -16.79
C ILE A 36 -5.49 -2.80 -15.94
N TRP A 37 -4.19 -2.70 -16.19
CA TRP A 37 -3.13 -3.38 -15.47
C TRP A 37 -2.27 -2.37 -14.74
N VAL A 38 -1.57 -2.86 -13.72
CA VAL A 38 -0.63 -2.08 -12.90
C VAL A 38 0.79 -2.48 -13.29
N ALA A 39 1.62 -1.50 -13.63
CA ALA A 39 3.03 -1.76 -13.93
C ALA A 39 3.79 -2.05 -12.63
N ALA A 40 4.39 -3.23 -12.52
CA ALA A 40 5.16 -3.60 -11.35
C ALA A 40 6.33 -2.62 -11.12
N ASN A 41 6.57 -2.28 -9.85
CA ASN A 41 7.71 -1.45 -9.40
C ASN A 41 7.68 0.01 -9.90
N SER A 42 6.55 0.52 -10.39
CA SER A 42 6.39 1.92 -10.82
C SER A 42 5.90 2.86 -9.70
N GLY A 43 5.64 2.31 -8.52
CA GLY A 43 5.05 3.03 -7.39
C GLY A 43 4.47 2.05 -6.38
N GLY A 44 3.49 2.49 -5.60
CA GLY A 44 2.83 1.65 -4.60
C GLY A 44 1.86 2.41 -3.71
N ILE A 45 1.29 1.70 -2.74
CA ILE A 45 0.34 2.30 -1.79
C ILE A 45 1.12 2.76 -0.57
N SER A 46 1.26 4.08 -0.41
CA SER A 46 1.93 4.65 0.77
C SER A 46 1.32 4.15 2.09
N THR A 47 2.20 3.58 2.91
CA THR A 47 2.00 3.22 4.31
C THR A 47 3.18 3.73 5.14
N PHE A 48 3.05 3.72 6.46
CA PHE A 48 4.05 4.27 7.37
C PHE A 48 4.27 3.35 8.56
N SER A 49 5.52 3.21 9.03
CA SER A 49 5.82 2.42 10.24
C SER A 49 5.51 3.16 11.55
N VAL A 50 5.16 4.44 11.45
CA VAL A 50 4.76 5.27 12.59
C VAL A 50 3.40 5.87 12.31
N ARG A 51 2.47 5.68 13.24
CA ARG A 51 1.15 6.30 13.16
C ARG A 51 1.27 7.82 13.40
N GLY A 52 0.74 8.60 12.48
CA GLY A 52 0.65 10.05 12.62
C GLY A 52 -0.58 10.53 13.38
N SER A 53 -0.84 11.84 13.32
CA SER A 53 -2.05 12.47 13.85
C SER A 53 -3.19 12.48 12.81
N GLY A 54 -4.41 12.78 13.23
CA GLY A 54 -5.56 12.91 12.34
C GLY A 54 -6.59 11.78 12.44
N LYS A 55 -7.60 11.84 11.57
CA LYS A 55 -8.76 10.93 11.57
C LYS A 55 -8.51 9.74 10.63
N ASN A 56 -9.20 8.63 10.92
CA ASN A 56 -9.25 7.40 10.13
C ASN A 56 -7.87 6.84 9.76
N TRP A 57 -7.36 6.03 10.67
CA TRP A 57 -6.12 5.29 10.50
C TRP A 57 -6.43 3.79 10.41
N TRP A 58 -5.89 3.15 9.39
CA TRP A 58 -5.93 1.70 9.23
C TRP A 58 -4.54 1.13 9.47
N LYS A 59 -4.53 -0.07 10.03
CA LYS A 59 -3.32 -0.78 10.43
C LYS A 59 -3.29 -2.13 9.73
N LEU A 60 -2.16 -2.44 9.12
CA LEU A 60 -1.73 -3.82 8.88
C LEU A 60 -0.76 -4.17 10.00
N ASP A 61 -1.06 -5.21 10.75
CA ASP A 61 -0.20 -5.65 11.85
C ASP A 61 1.15 -6.15 11.31
N LEU A 62 2.18 -6.05 12.15
CA LEU A 62 3.39 -6.87 12.02
C LEU A 62 2.99 -8.33 11.79
N ASP A 63 3.75 -9.01 10.94
CA ASP A 63 3.54 -10.40 10.56
C ASP A 63 2.26 -10.69 9.75
N ALA A 64 1.52 -9.67 9.33
CA ALA A 64 0.39 -9.81 8.42
C ALA A 64 0.83 -10.43 7.09
N GLU A 65 0.04 -11.37 6.58
CA GLU A 65 0.36 -12.12 5.38
C GLU A 65 0.25 -11.24 4.12
N ILE A 66 1.28 -11.30 3.29
CA ILE A 66 1.36 -10.60 2.01
C ILE A 66 1.26 -11.64 0.89
N PRO A 67 0.29 -11.48 -0.05
CA PRO A 67 0.19 -12.31 -1.25
C PRO A 67 1.51 -12.35 -2.02
N ASN A 68 1.81 -13.47 -2.68
CA ASN A 68 3.11 -13.67 -3.35
C ASN A 68 3.32 -12.71 -4.53
N GLU A 69 2.22 -12.23 -5.11
CA GLU A 69 2.14 -11.27 -6.20
C GLU A 69 2.47 -9.84 -5.74
N LEU A 70 2.43 -9.59 -4.43
CA LEU A 70 2.73 -8.31 -3.82
C LEU A 70 4.09 -8.35 -3.09
N ARG A 71 4.61 -7.16 -2.84
CA ARG A 71 5.77 -6.94 -1.98
C ARG A 71 5.53 -5.69 -1.16
N VAL A 72 6.19 -5.66 -0.01
CA VAL A 72 6.25 -4.50 0.87
C VAL A 72 7.69 -4.01 0.86
N VAL A 73 7.90 -2.74 0.57
CA VAL A 73 9.23 -2.15 0.40
C VAL A 73 9.35 -0.93 1.31
N ASN A 74 10.41 -0.87 2.12
CA ASN A 74 10.82 0.39 2.74
C ASN A 74 11.58 1.19 1.70
N ASP A 75 11.00 2.29 1.23
CA ASP A 75 11.63 3.17 0.26
C ASP A 75 12.45 4.28 0.93
N TYR A 76 11.97 4.85 2.04
CA TYR A 76 12.70 5.84 2.82
C TYR A 76 12.17 6.01 4.25
N GLY A 77 13.07 5.89 5.24
CA GLY A 77 12.78 6.23 6.64
C GLY A 77 11.62 5.42 7.22
N ASN A 78 10.53 6.12 7.58
CA ASN A 78 9.29 5.50 8.05
C ASN A 78 8.23 5.32 6.97
N HIS A 79 8.53 5.62 5.70
CA HIS A 79 7.63 5.43 4.57
C HIS A 79 7.85 4.05 3.92
N TRP A 80 6.75 3.43 3.51
CA TRP A 80 6.70 2.07 2.96
C TRP A 80 5.69 2.01 1.82
N LEU A 81 5.95 1.17 0.82
CA LEU A 81 5.14 0.94 -0.37
C LEU A 81 4.75 -0.54 -0.52
#